data_AF-A0A2V5LH75-F1
#
_entry.id   AF-A0A2V5LH75-F1
#
_cell.length_a   1.000
_cell.length_b   1.000
_cell.length_c   1.000
_cell.angle_alpha   90.00
_cell.angle_beta   90.00
_cell.angle_gamma   90.00
#
_symmetry.space_group_name_H-M   'P 1'
#
loop_
_entity.id
_entity.type
_entity.pdbx_description
1 polymer ?
#
loop_
_entity_poly.entity_id
_entity_poly.type
_entity_poly.pdbx_seq_one_letter_code
_entity_poly.pdbx_strand_id
1 'polypeptide(L)' 'MKWLSLEAVASVAYKEFLHIYRDRRVLLLVLTLPPLFTLLFGHAFETGELTGVPSLLIDRDNTPRAQEFIDIIS' A
#
# COMPACT_ATOMS: atom_id res chain seq x y z
N MET A 1 6.72 33.14 12.75
CA MET A 1 6.73 31.88 11.97
C MET A 1 7.64 32.08 10.78
N LYS A 2 8.85 31.50 10.79
CA LYS A 2 9.85 31.70 9.72
C LYS A 2 9.37 30.89 8.52
N TRP A 3 8.91 31.59 7.48
CA TRP A 3 8.48 31.03 6.21
C TRP A 3 9.57 30.08 5.69
N LEU A 4 9.18 28.85 5.32
CA LEU A 4 10.06 27.86 4.73
C LEU A 4 10.66 28.45 3.44
N SER A 5 11.92 28.85 3.47
CA SER A 5 12.61 29.28 2.25
C SER A 5 12.92 28.05 1.40
N LEU A 6 12.59 28.10 0.12
CA LEU A 6 12.85 27.00 -0.83
C LEU A 6 14.32 26.60 -0.85
N GLU A 7 15.23 27.57 -0.68
CA GLU A 7 16.67 27.35 -0.55
C GLU A 7 17.05 26.50 0.67
N ALA A 8 16.41 26.75 1.82
CA ALA A 8 16.67 25.95 3.02
C ALA A 8 16.16 24.51 2.84
N VAL A 9 14.98 24.34 2.25
CA VAL A 9 14.42 23.02 1.94
C VAL A 9 15.33 22.25 0.98
N ALA A 10 15.79 22.90 -0.09
CA ALA A 10 16.70 22.29 -1.06
C ALA A 10 18.05 21.89 -0.44
N SER A 11 18.61 22.75 0.43
CA SER A 11 19.85 22.47 1.17
C SER A 11 19.72 21.24 2.08
N VAL A 12 18.61 21.15 2.81
CA VAL A 12 18.32 19.98 3.66
C VAL A 12 18.11 18.73 2.81
N ALA A 13 17.34 18.81 1.73
CA ALA A 13 17.12 17.69 0.83
C ALA A 13 18.45 17.14 0.28
N TYR A 14 19.31 18.02 -0.24
CA TYR A 14 20.62 17.62 -0.77
C TYR A 14 21.47 16.88 0.26
N LYS A 15 21.49 17.38 1.51
CA LYS A 15 22.20 16.73 2.62
C LYS A 15 21.66 15.32 2.90
N GLU A 16 20.35 15.15 2.98
CA GLU A 16 19.75 13.85 3.27
C GLU A 16 19.94 12.86 2.12
N PHE A 17 19.88 13.30 0.86
CA PHE A 17 20.23 12.45 -0.29
C PHE A 17 21.67 11.94 -0.22
N LEU A 18 22.62 12.82 0.15
CA LEU A 18 24.01 12.42 0.33
C LEU A 18 24.19 11.46 1.53
N HIS A 19 23.44 11.66 2.61
CA HIS A 19 23.42 10.75 3.74
C HIS A 19 22.94 9.36 3.36
N ILE A 20 21.83 9.26 2.62
CA ILE A 20 21.29 7.98 2.13
C ILE A 20 22.29 7.29 1.20
N TYR A 21 22.90 8.03 0.27
CA TYR A 21 23.91 7.48 -0.64
C TYR A 21 25.14 6.94 0.09
N ARG A 22 25.58 7.61 1.16
CA ARG A 22 26.77 7.23 1.93
C ARG A 22 26.49 6.09 2.91
N ASP A 23 25.28 5.97 3.43
CA ASP A 23 24.88 4.87 4.28
C ASP A 23 24.50 3.64 3.46
N ARG A 24 25.46 2.71 3.34
CA ARG A 24 25.28 1.45 2.60
C ARG A 24 24.08 0.64 3.07
N ARG A 25 23.71 0.68 4.36
CA ARG A 25 22.58 -0.09 4.88
C ARG A 25 21.26 0.48 4.41
N VAL A 26 21.12 1.81 4.49
CA VAL A 26 19.93 2.53 4.01
C VAL A 26 19.80 2.38 2.50
N LEU A 27 20.90 2.54 1.76
CA LEU A 27 20.90 2.36 0.30
C LEU A 27 20.47 0.95 -0.10
N LEU A 28 20.99 -0.08 0.59
CA LEU A 28 20.56 -1.46 0.37
C LEU A 28 19.05 -1.60 0.62
N LEU A 29 18.56 -1.17 1.79
CA LEU A 29 17.14 -1.28 2.14
C LEU A 29 16.22 -0.60 1.10
N VAL A 30 16.54 0.63 0.70
CA VAL A 30 15.75 1.41 -0.26
C VAL A 30 15.71 0.73 -1.64
N LEU A 31 16.80 0.08 -2.05
CA LEU A 31 16.87 -0.63 -3.33
C LEU A 31 16.28 -2.04 -3.28
N THR A 32 16.39 -2.75 -2.15
CA THR A 32 15.96 -4.14 -2.03
C THR A 32 14.51 -4.30 -1.62
N LEU A 33 13.99 -3.41 -0.74
CA LEU A 33 12.63 -3.53 -0.23
C LEU A 33 11.57 -3.49 -1.34
N PRO A 34 11.62 -2.55 -2.32
CA PRO A 34 10.61 -2.51 -3.37
C PRO A 34 10.50 -3.80 -4.18
N PRO A 35 11.58 -4.33 -4.82
CA PRO A 35 11.47 -5.57 -5.57
C PRO A 35 11.15 -6.78 -4.68
N LEU A 36 11.65 -6.81 -3.44
CA LEU A 36 11.31 -7.86 -2.48
C LEU A 36 9.80 -7.89 -2.21
N PHE A 37 9.19 -6.75 -1.91
CA PHE A 37 7.75 -6.68 -1.69
C PHE A 37 6.96 -6.99 -2.96
N THR A 38 7.41 -6.50 -4.12
CA THR A 38 6.79 -6.86 -5.40
C THR A 38 6.77 -8.37 -5.62
N LEU A 39 7.87 -9.07 -5.33
CA LEU A 39 7.92 -10.53 -5.47
C LEU A 39 7.06 -11.25 -4.43
N LEU A 40 7.11 -10.80 -3.17
CA LEU A 40 6.31 -11.38 -2.09
C LEU A 40 4.82 -11.26 -2.37
N PHE A 41 4.34 -10.05 -2.69
CA PHE A 41 2.94 -9.83 -3.00
C PHE A 41 2.56 -10.44 -4.35
N GLY A 42 3.45 -10.36 -5.34
CA GLY A 42 3.29 -11.03 -6.62
C GLY A 42 2.98 -12.51 -6.42
N HIS A 43 3.83 -13.26 -5.71
CA HIS A 43 3.57 -14.67 -5.43
C HIS A 43 2.39 -14.92 -4.49
N ALA A 44 2.19 -14.07 -3.48
CA ALA A 44 1.07 -14.22 -2.55
C ALA A 44 -0.30 -14.09 -3.26
N PHE A 45 -0.39 -13.27 -4.32
CA PHE A 45 -1.64 -13.02 -5.04
C PHE A 45 -1.73 -13.73 -6.40
N GLU A 46 -0.62 -14.11 -7.02
CA GLU A 46 -0.61 -14.87 -8.30
C GLU A 46 -1.18 -16.28 -8.13
N THR A 47 -0.95 -16.91 -6.97
CA THR A 47 -1.19 -18.34 -6.78
C THR A 47 -2.58 -18.69 -6.25
N GLY A 48 -3.41 -17.72 -5.87
CA GLY A 48 -4.70 -18.03 -5.26
C GLY A 48 -5.70 -16.90 -5.38
N GLU A 49 -6.83 -17.18 -6.03
CA GLU A 49 -8.07 -16.50 -5.69
C GLU A 49 -8.22 -16.58 -4.16
N LEU A 50 -8.41 -15.43 -3.49
CA LEU A 50 -8.65 -15.37 -2.06
C LEU A 50 -10.04 -15.97 -1.77
N THR A 51 -10.14 -17.30 -1.80
CA THR A 51 -11.38 -18.02 -1.52
C THR A 51 -11.58 -18.22 -0.02
N GLY A 52 -12.84 -18.27 0.42
CA GLY A 52 -13.15 -18.61 1.82
C GLY A 52 -12.86 -17.48 2.82
N VAL A 53 -12.71 -16.24 2.37
CA VAL A 53 -12.67 -15.09 3.28
C VAL A 53 -14.03 -14.96 3.95
N PRO A 54 -14.13 -15.03 5.29
CA PRO A 54 -15.40 -14.91 5.98
C PRO A 54 -15.96 -13.50 5.76
N SER A 55 -16.95 -13.39 4.88
CA SER A 55 -17.67 -12.17 4.56
C SER A 55 -19.06 -12.21 5.18
N LEU A 56 -19.49 -11.09 5.77
CA LEU A 56 -20.85 -10.92 6.27
C LEU A 56 -21.57 -9.90 5.38
N LEU A 57 -22.68 -10.31 4.78
CA LEU A 57 -23.61 -9.39 4.13
C LEU A 57 -24.64 -8.90 5.16
N ILE A 58 -24.83 -7.58 5.24
CA ILE A 58 -25.84 -6.96 6.11
C ILE A 58 -26.83 -6.19 5.22
N ASP A 59 -28.06 -6.68 5.13
CA ASP A 59 -29.15 -5.91 4.53
C ASP A 59 -29.78 -4.98 5.58
N ARG A 60 -29.67 -3.67 5.35
CA ARG A 60 -30.26 -2.63 6.22
C ARG A 60 -31.59 -2.10 5.70
N ASP A 61 -31.81 -2.20 4.40
CA ASP A 61 -32.92 -1.52 3.73
C ASP A 61 -34.13 -2.47 3.52
N ASN A 62 -33.94 -3.79 3.70
CA ASN A 62 -34.99 -4.82 3.63
C ASN A 62 -35.89 -4.67 2.39
N THR A 63 -35.28 -4.35 1.25
CA THR A 63 -36.01 -4.11 0.01
C THR A 63 -36.12 -5.37 -0.82
N PRO A 64 -37.16 -5.51 -1.67
CA PRO A 64 -37.27 -6.64 -2.60
C PRO A 64 -36.05 -6.82 -3.51
N ARG A 65 -35.36 -5.72 -3.86
CA ARG A 65 -34.12 -5.75 -4.65
C ARG A 65 -32.93 -6.30 -3.88
N ALA A 66 -32.85 -6.01 -2.58
CA ALA A 66 -31.81 -6.57 -1.71
C ALA A 66 -31.98 -8.08 -1.57
N GLN A 67 -33.24 -8.55 -1.46
CA GLN A 67 -33.57 -9.97 -1.43
C GLN A 67 -33.23 -10.67 -2.76
N GLU A 68 -33.59 -10.07 -3.90
CA GLU A 68 -33.21 -10.59 -5.23
C GLU A 68 -31.69 -10.69 -5.39
N PHE A 69 -30.93 -9.73 -4.86
CA PHE A 69 -29.48 -9.78 -4.86
C PHE A 69 -28.93 -10.91 -3.97
N ILE A 70 -29.50 -11.12 -2.78
CA ILE A 70 -29.14 -12.23 -1.89
C ILE A 70 -29.35 -13.57 -2.60
N ASP A 71 -30.47 -13.75 -3.28
CA ASP A 71 -30.82 -14.99 -3.97
C ASP A 71 -29.88 -15.28 -5.17
N ILE A 72 -29.26 -14.25 -5.76
CA ILE A 72 -28.27 -14.40 -6.84
C ILE A 72 -26.90 -14.87 -6.33
N ILE A 73 -26.52 -14.43 -5.13
CA ILE A 73 -25.17 -14.67 -4.57
C ILE A 73 -25.11 -15.85 -3.59
N SER A 74 -26.26 -16.38 -3.15
CA SER A 74 -26.39 -17.57 -2.29
C SER A 74 -26.31 -18.87 -3.08
#